data_AF-A0A9E5W9P2-F1
#
_entry.id   AF-A0A9E5W9P2-F1
#
_cell.length_a   1.000
_cell.length_b   1.000
_cell.length_c   1.000
_cell.angle_alpha   90.00
_cell.angle_beta   90.00
_cell.angle_gamma   90.00
#
_symmetry.space_group_name_H-M   'P 1'
#
loop_
_entity.id
_entity.type
_entity.pdbx_description
1 polymer ?
#
loop_
_entity_poly.entity_id
_entity_poly.type
_entity_poly.pdbx_seq_one_letter_code
_entity_poly.pdbx_strand_id
1 'polypeptide(L)'
;MFLSKRNKRLAPRTLQDVFQKAADSLDIGKHLHAHLFRHTAATHMNKVSDPEITRHVLGHMRSNSTRKYTHLNPDQYAVYMQIHPYMGLNMEVNP
;
A
#
# COMPACT_ATOMS: atom_id res chain seq x y z
N MET A 1 -2.83 10.74 7.92
CA MET A 1 -2.70 10.23 9.31
C MET A 1 -4.02 9.58 9.69
N PHE A 2 -4.02 8.38 10.29
CA PHE A 2 -5.26 7.72 10.73
C PHE A 2 -5.64 8.10 12.16
N LEU A 3 -6.92 8.40 12.36
CA LEU A 3 -7.49 8.78 13.65
C LEU A 3 -8.41 7.67 14.16
N SER A 4 -8.38 7.47 15.47
CA SER A 4 -9.34 6.61 16.18
C SER A 4 -10.70 7.31 16.31
N LYS A 5 -11.73 6.55 16.71
CA LYS A 5 -13.07 7.10 17.02
C LYS A 5 -13.06 8.21 18.08
N ARG A 6 -11.99 8.31 18.89
CA ARG A 6 -11.80 9.35 19.91
C ARG A 6 -10.98 10.55 19.42
N ASN A 7 -10.80 10.68 18.10
CA ASN A 7 -10.03 11.73 17.44
C ASN A 7 -8.55 11.81 17.88
N LYS A 8 -8.00 10.69 18.38
CA LYS A 8 -6.58 10.54 18.72
C LYS A 8 -5.88 9.70 17.65
N ARG A 9 -4.57 9.88 17.51
CA ARG A 9 -3.72 9.03 16.65
C ARG A 9 -4.04 7.56 16.89
N LEU A 10 -4.29 6.82 15.81
CA LEU A 10 -4.55 5.40 15.90
C LEU A 10 -3.34 4.67 16.50
N ALA A 11 -3.57 3.87 17.54
CA ALA A 11 -2.51 3.08 18.15
C ALA A 11 -2.16 1.88 17.26
N PRO A 12 -0.88 1.45 17.22
CA PRO A 12 -0.47 0.27 16.46
C PRO A 12 -1.26 -1.00 16.84
N ARG A 13 -1.60 -1.16 18.12
CA ARG A 13 -2.42 -2.27 18.62
C ARG A 13 -3.81 -2.31 17.98
N THR A 14 -4.45 -1.14 17.86
CA THR A 14 -5.77 -1.04 17.21
C THR A 14 -5.69 -1.47 15.74
N LEU A 15 -4.57 -1.17 15.06
CA LEU A 15 -4.37 -1.63 13.69
C LEU A 15 -4.17 -3.17 13.62
N GLN A 16 -3.46 -3.76 14.59
CA GLN A 16 -3.36 -5.23 14.71
C GLN A 16 -4.73 -5.87 14.92
N ASP A 17 -5.56 -5.31 15.81
CA ASP A 17 -6.92 -5.81 16.05
C ASP A 17 -7.80 -5.73 14.80
N VAL A 18 -7.64 -4.69 13.99
CA VAL A 18 -8.34 -4.56 12.69
C VAL A 18 -7.91 -5.67 11.73
N PHE A 19 -6.61 -5.97 11.64
CA PHE A 19 -6.12 -7.06 10.79
C PHE A 19 -6.60 -8.42 11.27
N GLN A 20 -6.62 -8.68 12.58
CA GLN A 20 -7.12 -9.93 13.12
C GLN A 20 -8.60 -10.11 12.82
N LYS A 21 -9.43 -9.10 13.07
CA LYS A 21 -10.86 -9.14 12.74
C LYS A 21 -11.12 -9.41 11.27
N ALA A 22 -10.33 -8.80 10.39
CA ALA A 22 -10.43 -9.05 8.95
C ALA A 22 -10.07 -10.50 8.61
N ALA A 23 -9.00 -11.04 9.22
CA ALA A 23 -8.60 -12.44 9.05
C ALA A 23 -9.72 -13.40 9.48
N ASP A 24 -10.29 -13.17 10.67
CA ASP A 24 -11.37 -13.99 11.22
C ASP A 24 -12.62 -13.94 10.33
N SER A 25 -12.99 -12.74 9.84
CA SER A 25 -14.17 -12.55 8.98
C SER A 25 -14.06 -13.21 7.60
N LEU A 26 -12.84 -13.49 7.16
CA LEU A 26 -12.54 -14.10 5.85
C LEU A 26 -12.06 -15.55 5.98
N ASP A 27 -12.14 -16.13 7.18
CA ASP A 27 -11.64 -17.47 7.52
C ASP A 27 -10.17 -17.70 7.11
N ILE A 28 -9.36 -16.65 7.26
CA ILE A 28 -7.93 -16.72 6.97
C ILE A 28 -7.22 -17.27 8.21
N GLY A 29 -6.87 -18.55 8.18
CA GLY A 29 -6.11 -19.23 9.24
C GLY A 29 -4.65 -18.76 9.43
N LYS A 30 -4.29 -17.58 8.91
CA LYS A 30 -2.96 -16.97 9.02
C LYS A 30 -3.07 -15.64 9.76
N HIS A 31 -2.12 -15.39 10.65
CA HIS A 31 -2.06 -14.12 11.37
C HIS A 31 -1.70 -12.97 10.42
N LEU A 32 -2.66 -12.07 10.18
CA LEU A 32 -2.46 -10.88 9.35
C LEU A 32 -1.78 -9.76 10.14
N HIS A 33 -0.74 -9.15 9.57
CA HIS A 33 -0.06 -8.01 10.16
C HIS A 33 0.48 -7.07 9.09
N ALA A 34 0.80 -5.83 9.49
CA ALA A 34 1.19 -4.76 8.57
C ALA A 34 2.35 -5.12 7.64
N HIS A 35 3.37 -5.83 8.15
CA HIS A 35 4.50 -6.28 7.32
C HIS A 35 4.07 -7.30 6.26
N LEU A 36 3.29 -8.32 6.63
CA LEU A 36 2.80 -9.32 5.67
C LEU A 36 1.96 -8.66 4.56
N PHE A 37 1.07 -7.73 4.94
CA PHE A 37 0.28 -6.97 3.98
C PHE A 37 1.18 -6.17 3.03
N ARG A 38 2.20 -5.47 3.56
CA ARG A 38 3.17 -4.71 2.76
C ARG A 38 3.98 -5.62 1.83
N HIS A 39 4.38 -6.80 2.27
CA HIS A 39 5.10 -7.78 1.44
C HIS A 39 4.22 -8.30 0.31
N THR A 40 2.98 -8.68 0.61
CA THR A 40 2.02 -9.11 -0.42
C THR A 40 1.74 -7.99 -1.42
N ALA A 41 1.56 -6.75 -0.95
CA ALA A 41 1.39 -5.59 -1.82
C ALA A 41 2.63 -5.35 -2.71
N ALA A 42 3.85 -5.41 -2.15
CA ALA A 42 5.08 -5.26 -2.91
C ALA A 42 5.24 -6.34 -3.98
N THR A 43 5.00 -7.60 -3.63
CA THR A 43 5.07 -8.74 -4.54
C THR A 43 4.05 -8.61 -5.67
N HIS A 44 2.83 -8.17 -5.36
CA HIS A 44 1.81 -7.92 -6.39
C HIS A 44 2.15 -6.72 -7.28
N MET A 45 2.66 -5.64 -6.70
CA MET A 45 3.08 -4.45 -7.44
C MET A 45 4.22 -4.77 -8.41
N ASN A 46 5.23 -5.53 -7.97
CA ASN A 46 6.33 -5.98 -8.84
C ASN A 46 5.92 -6.86 -10.03
N LYS A 47 4.71 -7.43 -10.03
CA LYS A 47 4.21 -8.19 -11.19
C LYS A 47 3.73 -7.28 -12.33
N VAL A 48 3.37 -6.04 -12.02
CA VAL A 48 2.74 -5.10 -12.94
C VAL A 48 3.52 -3.79 -13.11
N SER A 49 4.51 -3.55 -12.26
CA SER A 49 5.35 -2.34 -12.29
C SER A 49 6.82 -2.67 -12.02
N ASP A 50 7.70 -1.80 -12.49
CA ASP A 50 9.13 -1.87 -12.22
C ASP A 50 9.40 -1.85 -10.69
N PRO A 51 10.34 -2.68 -10.17
CA PRO A 51 10.71 -2.67 -8.76
C PRO A 51 11.09 -1.29 -8.20
N GLU A 52 11.62 -0.38 -9.03
CA GLU A 52 11.89 1.01 -8.67
C GLU A 52 10.62 1.77 -8.30
N ILE A 53 9.56 1.61 -9.10
CA ILE A 53 8.25 2.21 -8.86
C ILE A 53 7.68 1.65 -7.55
N THR A 54 7.75 0.33 -7.35
CA THR A 54 7.27 -0.31 -6.12
C THR A 54 7.96 0.23 -4.87
N ARG A 55 9.29 0.41 -4.91
CA ARG A 55 10.04 0.96 -3.78
C ARG A 55 9.66 2.40 -3.48
N HIS A 56 9.44 3.19 -4.52
CA HIS A 56 9.00 4.58 -4.40
C HIS A 56 7.60 4.67 -3.77
N VAL A 57 6.63 3.90 -4.29
CA VAL A 57 5.25 3.86 -3.79
C VAL A 57 5.17 3.38 -2.35
N LEU A 58 5.99 2.38 -1.97
CA LEU A 58 6.02 1.89 -0.60
C LEU A 58 6.80 2.81 0.35
N GLY A 59 7.59 3.76 -0.16
CA GLY A 59 8.32 4.73 0.65
C GLY A 59 9.64 4.22 1.22
N HIS A 60 10.23 3.17 0.64
CA HIS A 60 11.54 2.64 1.01
C HIS A 60 12.68 3.33 0.23
N MET A 61 12.70 4.66 0.18
CA MET A 61 13.91 5.38 -0.20
C MET A 61 14.90 5.24 0.97
N ARG A 62 15.76 4.20 0.98
CA ARG A 62 17.21 4.23 1.33
C ARG A 62 17.80 2.79 1.34
N SER A 63 18.59 2.43 0.32
CA SER A 63 19.98 1.98 0.51
C SER A 63 20.79 2.01 -0.80
N ASN A 64 21.91 2.73 -0.70
CA ASN A 64 23.18 2.67 -1.43
C ASN A 64 23.26 2.89 -2.95
N SER A 65 24.30 3.65 -3.32
CA SER A 65 24.77 3.98 -4.68
C SER A 65 23.93 4.98 -5.45
N THR A 66 24.59 6.07 -5.84
CA THR A 66 24.15 7.07 -6.79
C THR A 66 23.82 6.40 -8.13
N ARG A 67 22.61 5.89 -8.28
CA ARG A 67 22.02 5.61 -9.58
C ARG A 67 20.91 6.62 -9.79
N LYS A 68 21.24 7.60 -10.64
CA LYS A 68 20.36 8.60 -11.28
C LYS A 68 18.86 8.37 -11.02
N TYR A 69 18.30 9.09 -10.05
CA TYR A 69 16.85 9.24 -9.83
C TYR A 69 16.21 10.21 -10.85
N THR A 70 16.65 10.15 -12.10
CA THR A 70 16.17 11.06 -13.14
C THR A 70 14.95 10.39 -13.77
N HIS A 71 13.75 10.82 -13.36
CA HIS A 71 12.44 10.47 -13.93
C HIS A 71 11.85 9.10 -13.55
N LEU A 72 11.30 8.99 -12.33
CA LEU A 72 10.06 8.23 -12.20
C LEU A 72 9.01 9.02 -13.00
N ASN A 73 8.69 8.55 -14.21
CA ASN A 73 7.73 9.22 -15.09
C ASN A 73 6.34 9.15 -14.43
N PRO A 74 5.69 10.29 -14.12
CA PRO A 74 4.31 10.33 -13.62
C PRO A 74 3.34 9.47 -14.46
N ASP A 75 3.60 9.33 -15.76
CA ASP A 75 2.79 8.52 -16.66
C ASP A 75 2.83 7.03 -16.30
N GLN A 76 3.98 6.50 -15.88
CA GLN A 76 4.09 5.10 -15.46
C GLN A 76 3.31 4.85 -14.15
N TYR A 77 3.28 5.83 -13.26
CA TYR A 77 2.47 5.77 -12.04
C TYR A 77 0.98 5.86 -12.36
N ALA A 78 0.57 6.72 -13.30
CA ALA A 78 -0.82 6.85 -13.74
C ALA A 78 -1.34 5.58 -14.41
N VAL A 79 -0.55 4.93 -15.26
CA VAL A 79 -0.90 3.63 -15.87
C VAL A 79 -1.05 2.55 -14.79
N TYR A 80 -0.14 2.53 -13.79
CA TYR A 80 -0.26 1.61 -12.65
C TYR A 80 -1.56 1.84 -11.86
N MET A 81 -1.91 3.10 -11.61
CA MET A 81 -3.14 3.49 -10.95
C MET A 81 -4.37 2.96 -11.70
N GLN A 82 -4.39 3.06 -13.03
CA GLN A 82 -5.51 2.58 -13.87
C GLN A 82 -5.71 1.06 -13.84
N ILE A 83 -4.64 0.27 -13.74
CA ILE A 83 -4.73 -1.20 -13.72
C ILE A 83 -4.98 -1.78 -12.32
N HIS A 84 -4.95 -0.95 -11.27
CA HIS A 84 -5.07 -1.44 -9.90
C HIS A 84 -6.52 -1.85 -9.60
N PRO A 85 -6.77 -3.09 -9.14
CA PRO A 85 -8.13 -3.66 -9.01
C PRO A 85 -9.05 -2.92 -8.03
N TYR A 86 -8.48 -2.05 -7.18
CA TYR A 86 -9.23 -1.25 -6.20
C TYR A 86 -9.34 0.24 -6.57
N MET A 87 -8.83 0.67 -7.73
CA MET A 87 -8.86 2.08 -8.13
C MET A 87 -10.07 2.44 -9.01
N GLY A 88 -10.76 1.44 -9.58
CA GLY A 88 -12.02 1.61 -10.32
C GLY A 88 -13.28 1.74 -9.46
N LEU A 89 -13.15 1.81 -8.13
CA LEU A 89 -14.28 1.97 -7.21
C LEU A 89 -14.49 3.45 -6.88
N ASN A 90 -15.34 4.11 -7.68
CA ASN A 90 -16.03 5.38 -7.40
C ASN A 90 -15.19 6.50 -6.74
N MET A 91 -14.35 7.18 -7.52
CA MET A 91 -14.15 8.60 -7.28
C MET A 91 -15.34 9.35 -7.90
N GLU A 92 -16.42 9.55 -7.14
CA GLU A 92 -17.30 10.69 -7.40
C GLU A 92 -16.48 11.95 -7.19
N VAL A 93 -15.89 12.44 -8.28
CA VAL A 93 -15.36 13.80 -8.37
C VAL A 93 -16.58 14.71 -8.43
N ASN A 94 -17.02 15.20 -7.28
CA ASN A 94 -17.96 16.32 -7.23
C ASN A 94 -17.22 17.57 -7.77
N PRO A 95 -17.83 18.34 -8.69
CA PRO A 95 -17.13 19.35 -9.50
C PRO A 95 -16.59 20.53 -8.70
#